data_AF-A0A942ZRF0-F1
#
_entry.id   AF-A0A942ZRF0-F1
#
_cell.length_a   1.000
_cell.length_b   1.000
_cell.length_c   1.000
_cell.angle_alpha   90.00
_cell.angle_beta   90.00
_cell.angle_gamma   90.00
#
_symmetry.space_group_name_H-M   'P 1'
#
loop_
_entity.id
_entity.type
_entity.pdbx_description
1 polymer ?
#
loop_
_entity_poly.entity_id
_entity_poly.type
_entity_poly.pdbx_seq_one_letter_code
_entity_poly.pdbx_strand_id
1 'polypeptide(L)'
;MNEQNNENLQTTNIPEEYKPITMWGYFGYEILFSIPCIGLVLLLVFSFGGTKNINLRNFARSYFCFLIVLAVLFFILTGGLAGLAAFNY
;
A
#
# COMPACT_ATOMS: atom_id res chain seq x y z
N MET A 1 -39.94 -3.09 20.79
CA MET A 1 -39.01 -2.72 19.69
C MET A 1 -38.13 -3.94 19.49
N ASN A 2 -38.40 -4.72 18.44
CA ASN A 2 -37.86 -6.07 18.21
C ASN A 2 -36.39 -6.00 17.75
N GLU A 3 -35.55 -6.90 18.28
CA GLU A 3 -34.12 -7.03 17.95
C GLU A 3 -33.86 -7.17 16.45
N GLN A 4 -34.76 -7.81 15.68
CA GLN A 4 -34.66 -7.89 14.22
C GLN A 4 -34.70 -6.52 13.50
N ASN A 5 -35.37 -5.51 14.07
CA ASN A 5 -35.34 -4.15 13.53
C ASN A 5 -34.03 -3.43 13.88
N ASN A 6 -33.29 -3.90 14.89
CA ASN A 6 -31.97 -3.38 15.25
C ASN A 6 -30.86 -4.02 14.40
N GLU A 7 -31.00 -5.30 14.04
CA GLU A 7 -30.08 -5.99 13.10
C GLU A 7 -30.11 -5.38 11.69
N ASN A 8 -31.30 -4.95 11.22
CA ASN A 8 -31.46 -4.27 9.92
C ASN A 8 -30.93 -2.83 9.89
N LEU A 9 -30.66 -2.22 11.05
CA LEU A 9 -30.00 -0.90 11.15
C LEU A 9 -28.46 -1.04 11.18
N GLN A 10 -27.93 -2.23 11.47
CA GLN A 10 -26.49 -2.50 11.66
C GLN A 10 -25.78 -3.03 10.41
N THR A 11 -26.50 -3.40 9.35
CA THR A 11 -25.95 -3.45 7.98
C THR A 11 -25.87 -2.04 7.40
N THR A 12 -25.28 -1.16 8.20
CA THR A 12 -25.09 0.27 8.01
C THR A 12 -24.60 0.57 6.61
N ASN A 13 -25.25 1.54 5.97
CA ASN A 13 -24.95 2.14 4.69
C ASN A 13 -23.56 2.82 4.72
N ILE A 14 -22.48 2.03 4.74
CA ILE A 14 -21.11 2.54 4.71
C ILE A 14 -20.88 3.12 3.31
N PRO A 15 -20.34 4.34 3.17
CA PRO A 15 -20.03 4.87 1.85
C PRO A 15 -19.14 3.89 1.09
N GLU A 16 -19.38 3.69 -0.21
CA GLU A 16 -18.61 2.75 -1.05
C GLU A 16 -17.09 2.99 -0.97
N GLU A 17 -16.67 4.24 -0.66
CA GLU A 17 -15.27 4.61 -0.45
C GLU A 17 -14.60 3.90 0.74
N TYR A 18 -15.37 3.57 1.77
CA TYR A 18 -14.92 2.95 3.00
C TYR A 18 -15.17 1.44 3.04
N LYS A 19 -15.65 0.87 1.94
CA LYS A 19 -15.88 -0.57 1.86
C LYS A 19 -14.59 -1.33 2.21
N PRO A 20 -14.61 -2.18 3.26
CA PRO A 20 -13.39 -2.83 3.72
C PRO A 20 -12.89 -3.83 2.67
N ILE A 21 -11.57 -3.89 2.53
CA ILE A 21 -10.89 -4.88 1.69
C ILE A 21 -10.63 -6.12 2.56
N THR A 22 -10.91 -7.30 2.00
CA THR A 22 -10.64 -8.56 2.69
C THR A 22 -9.13 -8.82 2.79
N MET A 23 -8.70 -9.71 3.69
CA MET A 23 -7.29 -10.11 3.79
C MET A 23 -6.71 -10.58 2.45
N TRP A 24 -7.45 -11.41 1.70
CA TRP A 24 -7.06 -11.88 0.37
C TRP A 24 -6.95 -10.75 -0.66
N GLY A 25 -7.75 -9.68 -0.50
CA GLY A 25 -7.63 -8.49 -1.34
C GLY A 25 -6.29 -7.80 -1.14
N TYR A 26 -5.89 -7.55 0.12
CA TYR A 26 -4.58 -6.97 0.41
C TYR A 26 -3.43 -7.86 -0.07
N PHE A 27 -3.53 -9.17 0.15
CA PHE A 27 -2.55 -10.13 -0.34
C PHE A 27 -2.40 -10.10 -1.87
N GLY A 28 -3.52 -10.02 -2.60
CA GLY A 28 -3.51 -9.86 -4.05
C GLY A 28 -2.83 -8.56 -4.50
N TYR A 29 -3.06 -7.45 -3.77
CA TYR A 29 -2.38 -6.18 -4.05
C TYR A 29 -0.89 -6.22 -3.72
N GLU A 30 -0.44 -6.95 -2.69
CA GLU A 30 0.99 -7.15 -2.44
C GLU A 30 1.67 -7.86 -3.61
N ILE A 31 1.06 -8.95 -4.11
CA ILE A 31 1.58 -9.65 -5.29
C ILE A 31 1.60 -8.70 -6.49
N LEU A 32 0.53 -7.94 -6.72
CA LEU A 32 0.44 -7.00 -7.82
C LEU A 32 1.51 -5.90 -7.75
N PHE A 33 1.74 -5.32 -6.56
CA PHE A 33 2.73 -4.27 -6.34
C PHE A 33 4.18 -4.79 -6.37
N SER A 34 4.39 -6.09 -6.12
CA SER A 34 5.71 -6.71 -6.26
C SER A 34 6.20 -6.76 -7.71
N ILE A 35 5.30 -6.62 -8.70
CA ILE A 35 5.65 -6.67 -10.11
C ILE A 35 6.37 -5.36 -10.50
N PRO A 36 7.60 -5.39 -11.02
CA PRO A 36 8.41 -4.17 -11.17
C PRO A 36 7.79 -3.10 -12.07
N CYS A 37 7.28 -3.47 -13.26
CA CYS A 37 6.76 -2.47 -14.20
C CYS A 37 5.28 -2.15 -13.92
N ILE A 38 4.43 -3.18 -13.99
CA ILE A 38 2.97 -3.02 -13.87
C ILE A 38 2.58 -2.65 -12.44
N GLY A 39 3.21 -3.29 -11.45
CA GLY A 39 2.98 -3.01 -10.04
C GLY A 39 3.35 -1.59 -9.66
N LEU A 40 4.50 -1.07 -10.10
CA LEU A 40 4.87 0.34 -9.87
C LEU A 40 3.87 1.31 -10.50
N VAL A 41 3.45 1.09 -11.75
CA VAL A 41 2.48 1.98 -12.40
C VAL A 41 1.16 2.00 -11.63
N LEU A 42 0.61 0.83 -11.28
CA LEU A 42 -0.63 0.73 -10.52
C LEU A 42 -0.49 1.30 -9.10
N LEU A 43 0.65 1.07 -8.44
CA LEU A 43 0.97 1.65 -7.15
C LEU A 43 0.92 3.17 -7.19
N LEU A 44 1.56 3.80 -8.19
CA LEU A 44 1.55 5.25 -8.36
C LEU A 44 0.14 5.76 -8.65
N VAL A 45 -0.58 5.10 -9.55
CA VAL A 45 -1.97 5.44 -9.88
C VAL A 45 -2.83 5.41 -8.62
N PHE A 46 -2.79 4.35 -7.82
CA PHE A 46 -3.60 4.23 -6.61
C PHE A 46 -3.13 5.17 -5.49
N SER A 47 -1.82 5.41 -5.36
CA SER A 47 -1.25 6.33 -4.37
C SER A 47 -1.72 7.77 -4.62
N PHE A 48 -1.75 8.21 -5.87
CA PHE A 48 -2.15 9.56 -6.26
C PHE A 48 -3.66 9.76 -6.45
N GLY A 49 -4.48 8.74 -6.16
CA GLY A 49 -5.95 8.90 -6.13
C GLY A 49 -6.70 8.26 -7.30
N GLY A 50 -6.08 7.37 -8.06
CA GLY A 50 -6.72 6.58 -9.12
C GLY A 50 -7.70 5.51 -8.63
N THR A 51 -7.97 5.44 -7.32
CA THR A 51 -9.01 4.60 -6.74
C THR A 51 -9.91 5.40 -5.81
N LYS A 52 -11.21 5.10 -5.87
CA LYS A 52 -12.18 5.63 -4.92
C LYS A 52 -11.91 5.05 -3.53
N ASN A 53 -11.66 3.74 -3.39
CA ASN A 53 -11.53 3.11 -2.08
C ASN A 53 -10.36 3.69 -1.25
N ILE A 54 -10.68 4.28 -0.10
CA ILE A 54 -9.71 4.91 0.82
C ILE A 54 -8.71 3.91 1.36
N ASN A 55 -9.17 2.70 1.70
CA ASN A 55 -8.30 1.67 2.27
C ASN A 55 -7.21 1.27 1.28
N LEU A 56 -7.57 1.09 0.01
CA LEU A 56 -6.60 0.77 -1.06
C LEU A 56 -5.64 1.93 -1.30
N ARG A 57 -6.14 3.16 -1.32
CA ARG A 57 -5.32 4.36 -1.53
C ARG A 57 -4.29 4.53 -0.42
N ASN A 58 -4.70 4.38 0.83
CA ASN A 58 -3.81 4.47 1.98
C ASN A 58 -2.77 3.35 1.98
N PHE A 59 -3.17 2.13 1.61
CA PHE A 59 -2.26 0.99 1.45
C PHE A 59 -1.21 1.23 0.36
N ALA A 60 -1.62 1.74 -0.81
CA ALA A 60 -0.70 2.09 -1.89
C ALA A 60 0.30 3.19 -1.48
N ARG A 61 -0.17 4.20 -0.72
CA ARG A 61 0.70 5.27 -0.20
C ARG A 61 1.73 4.76 0.80
N SER A 62 1.33 3.89 1.75
CA SER A 62 2.27 3.32 2.71
C SER A 62 3.29 2.42 2.04
N TYR A 63 2.86 1.62 1.06
CA TYR A 63 3.76 0.75 0.29
C TYR A 63 4.74 1.57 -0.55
N PHE A 64 4.27 2.64 -1.19
CA PHE A 64 5.15 3.58 -1.90
C PHE A 64 6.19 4.23 -0.98
N CYS A 65 5.77 4.70 0.21
CA CYS A 65 6.68 5.27 1.20
C CYS A 65 7.71 4.22 1.68
N PHE A 66 7.28 2.98 1.89
CA PHE A 66 8.16 1.87 2.24
C PHE A 66 9.22 1.59 1.17
N LEU A 67 8.86 1.64 -0.13
CA LEU A 67 9.83 1.52 -1.22
C LEU A 67 10.88 2.65 -1.20
N ILE A 68 10.48 3.88 -0.87
CA ILE A 68 11.43 5.00 -0.70
C ILE A 68 12.38 4.73 0.45
N VAL A 69 11.87 4.28 1.60
CA VAL A 69 12.71 3.93 2.76
C VAL A 69 13.71 2.84 2.40
N LEU A 70 13.27 1.77 1.72
CA LEU A 70 14.16 0.71 1.26
C LEU A 70 15.23 1.22 0.28
N ALA A 71 14.85 2.08 -0.67
CA ALA A 71 15.82 2.67 -1.59
C ALA A 71 16.88 3.49 -0.86
N VAL A 72 16.47 4.35 0.09
CA VAL A 72 17.40 5.15 0.91
C VAL A 72 18.33 4.26 1.73
N LEU A 73 17.80 3.23 2.39
CA LEU A 73 18.62 2.27 3.15
C LEU A 73 19.60 1.54 2.24
N PHE A 74 19.18 1.11 1.05
CA PHE A 74 20.04 0.46 0.08
C PHE A 74 21.19 1.38 -0.37
N PHE A 75 20.91 2.66 -0.63
CA PHE A 75 21.94 3.65 -0.96
C PHE A 75 22.92 3.90 0.19
N ILE A 76 22.46 3.95 1.44
CA ILE A 76 23.34 4.14 2.60
C ILE A 76 24.27 2.92 2.76
N LEU A 77 23.72 1.71 2.67
CA LEU A 77 24.50 0.47 2.84
C LEU A 77 25.52 0.28 1.71
N THR A 78 25.10 0.48 0.45
CA THR A 78 25.98 0.27 -0.72
C THR A 78 26.92 1.45 -0.95
N GLY A 79 26.45 2.68 -0.79
CA GLY A 79 27.26 3.90 -0.88
C GLY A 79 28.29 4.00 0.23
N GLY A 80 27.97 3.55 1.44
CA GLY A 80 28.93 3.40 2.54
C GLY A 80 30.01 2.35 2.23
N LEU A 81 29.63 1.19 1.70
CA LEU A 81 30.58 0.13 1.31
C LEU A 81 31.48 0.55 0.14
N ALA A 82 30.91 1.19 -0.90
CA ALA A 82 31.66 1.69 -2.05
C ALA A 82 32.60 2.84 -1.65
N GLY A 83 32.15 3.72 -0.75
CA GLY A 83 32.99 4.77 -0.16
C GLY A 83 34.16 4.19 0.64
N LEU A 84 33.90 3.22 1.52
CA LEU A 84 34.96 2.54 2.30
C LEU A 84 35.95 1.77 1.41
N ALA A 85 35.48 1.12 0.35
CA ALA A 85 36.35 0.45 -0.62
C ALA A 85 37.24 1.47 -1.36
N ALA A 86 36.69 2.63 -1.74
CA ALA A 86 37.46 3.70 -2.40
C ALA A 86 38.51 4.37 -1.49
N PHE A 87 38.34 4.35 -0.16
CA PHE A 87 39.37 4.83 0.78
C PHE A 87 40.51 3.82 1.03
N ASN A 88 40.35 2.56 0.65
CA ASN A 88 41.35 1.50 0.85
C ASN A 88 42.21 1.20 -0.41
N TYR A 89 42.06 1.98 -1.47
CA TYR A 89 42.94 2.00 -2.65
C TYR A 89 43.63 3.35 -2.76
#